data_AF-A0AAN4YS49-F1
#
_entry.id   AF-A0AAN4YS49-F1
#
_cell.length_a   1.000
_cell.length_b   1.000
_cell.length_c   1.000
_cell.angle_alpha   90.00
_cell.angle_beta   90.00
_cell.angle_gamma   90.00
#
_symmetry.space_group_name_H-M   'P 1'
#
loop_
_entity.id
_entity.type
_entity.pdbx_description
1 polymer ?
#
loop_
_entity_poly.entity_id
_entity_poly.type
_entity_poly.pdbx_seq_one_letter_code
_entity_poly.pdbx_strand_id
1 'polypeptide(L)'
;MLPISEGVHEMPKFGCCSQGFVFPHSRIKDLVSWYESKGIGYVDMLTEDYANQNGELRWALTPSVLQHVGSKSSKTNSPVPQKGIRTIPEKLWNFAFEKNDVNILREEHERQLRWGGS
;
A
#
# COMPACT_ATOMS: atom_id res chain seq x y z
N MET A 1 -14.11 15.46 12.55
CA MET A 1 -12.79 15.00 12.08
C MET A 1 -12.61 15.56 10.68
N LEU A 2 -11.63 16.44 10.46
CA LEU A 2 -11.32 16.94 9.12
C LEU A 2 -10.63 15.82 8.33
N PRO A 3 -10.80 15.74 7.00
CA PRO A 3 -10.07 14.78 6.18
C PRO A 3 -8.56 15.00 6.32
N ILE A 4 -7.80 13.90 6.39
CA ILE A 4 -6.34 13.93 6.37
C ILE A 4 -5.90 14.65 5.08
N SER A 5 -4.96 15.59 5.18
CA SER A 5 -4.45 16.32 4.01
C SER A 5 -3.78 15.36 3.03
N GLU A 6 -3.71 15.74 1.76
CA GLU A 6 -3.01 14.91 0.78
C GLU A 6 -1.50 14.90 1.06
N GLY A 7 -0.83 13.76 0.88
CA GLY A 7 0.61 13.60 1.06
C GLY A 7 1.02 12.34 1.83
N VAL A 8 2.27 12.36 2.29
CA VAL A 8 2.90 11.28 3.05
C VAL A 8 2.65 11.50 4.54
N HIS A 9 2.02 10.53 5.20
CA HIS A 9 1.69 10.60 6.63
C HIS A 9 2.30 9.44 7.38
N GLU A 10 2.73 9.68 8.62
CA GLU A 10 3.20 8.63 9.50
C GLU A 10 2.04 7.70 9.87
N MET A 11 2.25 6.39 9.73
CA MET A 11 1.29 5.35 10.04
C MET A 11 1.96 4.23 10.86
N PRO A 12 2.27 4.49 12.14
CA PRO A 12 3.09 3.58 12.94
C PRO A 12 2.35 2.30 13.37
N LYS A 13 1.00 2.26 13.27
CA LYS A 13 0.17 1.12 13.68
C LYS A 13 -1.04 0.95 12.75
N PHE A 14 -1.56 -0.27 12.64
CA PHE A 14 -2.80 -0.62 11.94
C PHE A 14 -2.75 -0.36 10.43
N GLY A 15 -1.60 -0.59 9.83
CA GLY A 15 -1.45 -0.49 8.40
C GLY A 15 -2.40 -1.46 7.69
N CYS A 16 -3.35 -0.95 6.90
CA CYS A 16 -4.31 -1.81 6.21
C CYS A 16 -3.67 -2.37 4.93
N CYS A 17 -3.96 -3.62 4.59
CA CYS A 17 -3.52 -4.27 3.35
C CYS A 17 -3.99 -3.58 2.05
N SER A 18 -4.81 -2.52 2.15
CA SER A 18 -5.25 -1.68 1.03
C SER A 18 -4.48 -0.35 0.93
N GLN A 19 -3.51 -0.10 1.80
CA GLN A 19 -2.66 1.10 1.78
C GLN A 19 -1.28 0.77 1.24
N GLY A 20 -0.76 1.67 0.40
CA GLY A 20 0.63 1.64 -0.02
C GLY A 20 1.51 2.28 1.05
N PHE A 21 2.54 1.55 1.48
CA PHE A 21 3.59 2.11 2.34
C PHE A 21 4.73 2.69 1.51
N VAL A 22 5.30 3.77 2.02
CA VAL A 22 6.48 4.44 1.48
C VAL A 22 7.66 4.15 2.41
N PHE A 23 8.76 3.69 1.81
CA PHE A 23 10.00 3.42 2.52
C PHE A 23 11.16 4.16 1.85
N PRO A 24 12.18 4.61 2.61
CA PRO A 24 13.42 5.11 2.04
C PRO A 24 14.08 4.05 1.14
N HIS A 25 14.64 4.48 0.00
CA HIS A 25 15.26 3.56 -0.96
C HIS A 25 16.36 2.69 -0.34
N SER A 26 17.12 3.25 0.61
CA SER A 26 18.17 2.52 1.35
C SER A 26 17.65 1.31 2.12
N ARG A 27 16.39 1.33 2.57
CA ARG A 27 15.74 0.25 3.35
C ARG A 27 15.14 -0.84 2.47
N ILE A 28 15.03 -0.63 1.16
CA ILE A 28 14.36 -1.59 0.26
C ILE A 28 15.09 -2.93 0.24
N LYS A 29 16.42 -2.93 0.23
CA LYS A 29 17.21 -4.17 0.26
C LYS A 29 16.95 -4.98 1.54
N ASP A 30 16.97 -4.31 2.68
CA ASP A 30 16.71 -4.94 3.99
C ASP A 30 15.30 -5.54 4.05
N LEU A 31 14.31 -4.82 3.52
CA LEU A 31 12.91 -5.26 3.49
C LEU A 31 12.70 -6.46 2.56
N VAL A 32 13.36 -6.49 1.40
CA VAL A 32 13.33 -7.64 0.48
C VAL A 32 13.94 -8.87 1.15
N SER A 33 15.14 -8.74 1.72
CA SER A 33 15.80 -9.84 2.44
C SER A 33 14.96 -10.33 3.62
N TRP A 34 14.26 -9.43 4.32
CA TRP A 34 13.33 -9.80 5.38
C TRP A 34 12.18 -10.69 4.86
N TYR A 35 11.52 -10.30 3.78
CA TYR A 35 10.42 -11.08 3.21
C TYR A 35 10.89 -12.46 2.72
N GLU A 36 12.04 -12.51 2.05
CA GLU A 36 12.64 -13.76 1.58
C GLU A 36 12.99 -14.70 2.74
N SER A 37 13.48 -14.15 3.86
CA SER A 37 13.84 -14.95 5.05
C SER A 37 12.64 -15.55 5.79
N LYS A 38 11.47 -14.90 5.73
CA LYS A 38 10.27 -15.34 6.47
C LYS A 38 9.48 -16.38 5.70
N GLY A 39 9.36 -16.24 4.37
CA GLY A 39 8.79 -17.23 3.45
C GLY A 39 7.30 -17.55 3.63
N ILE A 40 6.68 -17.27 4.79
CA ILE A 40 5.29 -17.58 5.14
C ILE A 40 4.75 -16.47 6.04
N GLY A 41 3.54 -15.96 5.73
CA GLY A 41 2.85 -14.97 6.54
C GLY A 41 2.08 -13.95 5.69
N TYR A 42 1.25 -13.14 6.34
CA TYR A 42 0.63 -12.00 5.68
C TYR A 42 1.67 -10.88 5.53
N VAL A 43 1.81 -10.35 4.31
CA VAL A 43 2.82 -9.35 3.98
C VAL A 43 2.72 -8.14 4.91
N ASP A 44 1.51 -7.68 5.21
CA ASP A 44 1.28 -6.56 6.13
C ASP A 44 1.84 -6.83 7.53
N MET A 45 1.54 -7.99 8.14
CA MET A 45 2.10 -8.36 9.44
C MET A 45 3.63 -8.48 9.40
N LEU A 46 4.19 -9.04 8.33
CA LEU A 46 5.64 -9.11 8.15
C LEU A 46 6.29 -7.72 8.06
N THR A 47 5.62 -6.77 7.39
CA THR A 47 6.04 -5.37 7.35
C THR A 47 5.97 -4.72 8.74
N GLU A 48 4.90 -5.00 9.51
CA GLU A 48 4.76 -4.48 10.86
C GLU A 48 5.86 -5.01 11.78
N ASP A 49 6.15 -6.31 11.72
CA ASP A 49 7.21 -6.95 12.50
C ASP A 49 8.59 -6.39 12.16
N TYR A 50 8.89 -6.21 10.87
CA TYR A 50 10.14 -5.58 10.43
C TYR A 50 10.27 -4.16 11.02
N ALA A 51 9.20 -3.37 10.94
CA ALA A 51 9.23 -2.00 11.42
C ALA A 51 9.37 -1.93 12.94
N ASN A 52 8.66 -2.78 13.68
CA ASN A 52 8.75 -2.85 15.14
C ASN A 52 10.14 -3.29 15.61
N GLN A 53 10.77 -4.25 14.93
CA GLN A 53 12.11 -4.74 15.31
C GLN A 53 13.22 -3.74 15.04
N ASN A 54 13.09 -2.95 13.98
CA ASN A 54 14.11 -1.99 13.57
C ASN A 54 13.84 -0.55 14.06
N GLY A 55 12.72 -0.32 14.77
CA GLY A 55 12.29 1.02 15.18
C GLY A 55 11.96 1.93 13.99
N GLU A 56 11.54 1.35 12.86
CA GLU A 56 11.28 2.09 11.62
C GLU A 56 9.91 2.76 11.65
N LEU A 57 9.87 3.99 11.12
CA LEU A 57 8.63 4.69 10.84
C LEU A 57 8.04 4.20 9.52
N ARG A 58 6.75 3.88 9.56
CA ARG A 58 5.96 3.55 8.38
C ARG A 58 5.29 4.80 7.88
N TRP A 59 5.38 5.04 6.58
CA TRP A 59 4.74 6.17 5.94
C TRP A 59 3.69 5.65 4.97
N ALA A 60 2.52 6.27 4.92
CA ALA A 60 1.45 5.92 4.00
C ALA A 60 1.03 7.14 3.19
N LEU A 61 0.69 6.94 1.92
CA LEU A 61 0.15 8.00 1.08
C LEU A 61 -1.35 8.16 1.33
N THR A 62 -1.77 9.40 1.53
CA THR A 62 -3.17 9.81 1.57
C THR A 62 -3.43 10.82 0.45
N PRO A 63 -4.46 10.64 -0.40
CA PRO A 63 -5.24 9.42 -0.56
C PRO A 63 -4.37 8.24 -1.03
N SER A 64 -4.86 7.02 -0.87
CA SER A 64 -4.12 5.84 -1.36
C SER A 64 -4.05 5.88 -2.89
N VAL A 65 -2.82 5.77 -3.42
CA VAL A 65 -2.52 5.71 -4.85
C VAL A 65 -2.50 4.28 -5.39
N LEU A 66 -2.92 3.30 -4.59
CA LEU A 66 -3.03 1.91 -5.00
C LEU A 66 -4.49 1.47 -4.99
N GLN A 67 -4.85 0.66 -5.97
CA GLN A 67 -6.11 -0.05 -6.00
C GLN A 67 -5.86 -1.55 -6.06
N HIS A 68 -6.51 -2.28 -5.16
CA HIS A 68 -6.54 -3.73 -5.24
C HIS A 68 -7.43 -4.14 -6.43
N VAL A 69 -6.90 -4.95 -7.33
CA VAL A 69 -7.65 -5.52 -8.45
C VAL A 69 -7.54 -7.04 -8.36
N GLY A 70 -8.67 -7.70 -8.18
CA GLY A 70 -8.75 -9.16 -8.18
C GLY A 70 -9.68 -9.73 -7.12
N SER A 71 -9.94 -11.04 -7.24
CA SER A 71 -10.80 -11.80 -6.34
C SER A 71 -10.03 -12.68 -5.35
N LYS A 72 -8.71 -12.80 -5.54
CA LYS A 72 -7.83 -13.60 -4.69
C LYS A 72 -7.25 -12.73 -3.58
N SER A 73 -7.44 -13.15 -2.33
CA SER A 73 -6.79 -12.57 -1.17
C SER A 73 -6.17 -13.66 -0.33
N SER A 74 -4.99 -13.40 0.22
CA SER A 74 -4.35 -14.28 1.18
C SER A 74 -5.19 -14.44 2.45
N LYS A 75 -6.04 -13.45 2.79
CA LYS A 75 -6.80 -13.40 4.06
C LYS A 75 -8.14 -14.14 4.03
N THR A 76 -8.60 -14.63 2.88
CA THR A 76 -9.91 -15.29 2.76
C THR A 76 -9.76 -16.71 2.24
N ASN A 77 -9.82 -17.67 3.15
CA ASN A 77 -9.86 -19.11 2.85
C ASN A 77 -11.28 -19.63 2.58
N SER A 78 -12.30 -18.78 2.43
CA SER A 78 -13.65 -19.26 2.10
C SER A 78 -13.68 -19.76 0.65
N PRO A 79 -13.74 -21.08 0.42
CA PRO A 79 -13.93 -21.62 -0.91
C PRO A 79 -15.42 -21.47 -1.23
N VAL A 80 -15.75 -21.44 -2.51
CA VAL A 80 -17.10 -21.25 -3.04
C VAL A 80 -17.53 -19.78 -3.12
N PRO A 81 -17.26 -19.13 -4.28
CA PRO A 81 -18.07 -18.00 -4.71
C PRO A 81 -19.54 -18.45 -4.71
N GLN A 82 -20.33 -18.01 -3.73
CA GLN A 82 -21.78 -18.16 -3.83
C GLN A 82 -22.23 -17.28 -4.99
N LYS A 83 -22.92 -17.87 -5.98
CA LYS A 83 -23.40 -17.15 -7.17
C LYS A 83 -24.19 -15.91 -6.74
N GLY A 84 -23.66 -14.73 -7.00
CA GLY A 84 -24.26 -13.44 -6.62
C GLY A 84 -23.65 -12.74 -5.40
N ILE A 85 -22.71 -13.34 -4.66
CA ILE A 85 -22.03 -12.72 -3.52
C ILE A 85 -20.57 -12.47 -3.87
N ARG A 86 -20.21 -11.19 -3.99
CA ARG A 86 -18.81 -10.75 -4.14
C ARG A 86 -18.03 -10.96 -2.84
N THR A 87 -16.80 -11.46 -2.96
CA THR A 87 -15.85 -11.60 -1.85
C THR A 87 -15.38 -10.21 -1.36
N ILE A 88 -14.79 -10.13 -0.16
CA ILE A 88 -14.27 -8.86 0.39
C ILE A 88 -13.26 -8.19 -0.56
N PRO A 89 -12.30 -8.92 -1.17
CA PRO A 89 -11.37 -8.34 -2.15
C PRO A 89 -12.07 -7.74 -3.38
N GLU A 90 -13.14 -8.39 -3.86
CA GLU A 90 -13.95 -7.91 -4.98
C GLU A 90 -14.81 -6.68 -4.64
N LYS A 91 -14.98 -6.38 -3.35
CA LYS A 91 -15.70 -5.19 -2.86
C LYS A 91 -14.76 -4.07 -2.46
N LEU A 92 -13.47 -4.34 -2.30
CA LEU A 92 -12.49 -3.34 -1.91
C LEU A 92 -12.28 -2.37 -3.07
N TRP A 93 -12.70 -1.13 -2.89
CA TRP A 93 -12.68 -0.11 -3.94
C TRP A 93 -12.14 1.21 -3.37
N ASN A 94 -11.16 1.81 -4.05
CA ASN A 94 -10.54 3.05 -3.60
C ASN A 94 -11.07 4.21 -4.44
N PHE A 95 -12.14 4.87 -3.96
CA PHE A 95 -12.76 5.98 -4.67
C PHE A 95 -11.83 7.17 -4.93
N ALA A 96 -10.80 7.37 -4.10
CA ALA A 96 -9.86 8.44 -4.31
C ALA A 96 -8.85 8.11 -5.41
N PHE A 97 -8.50 6.83 -5.58
CA PHE A 97 -7.68 6.37 -6.70
C PHE A 97 -8.35 6.65 -8.05
N GLU A 98 -9.67 6.45 -8.15
CA GLU A 98 -10.46 6.69 -9.37
C GLU A 98 -10.57 8.17 -9.76
N LYS A 99 -10.22 9.10 -8.87
CA LYS A 99 -10.18 10.53 -9.20
C LYS A 99 -8.91 10.95 -9.94
N ASN A 100 -7.92 10.06 -10.02
CA ASN A 100 -6.67 10.35 -10.70
C ASN A 100 -6.88 10.39 -12.22
N ASP A 101 -6.38 11.45 -12.87
CA ASP A 101 -6.30 11.53 -14.32
C ASP A 101 -4.88 11.16 -14.78
N VAL A 102 -4.79 10.21 -15.72
CA VAL A 102 -3.51 9.67 -16.20
C VAL A 102 -2.62 10.74 -16.85
N ASN A 103 -3.21 11.70 -17.57
CA ASN A 103 -2.44 12.76 -18.23
C ASN A 103 -1.88 13.73 -17.20
N ILE A 104 -2.70 14.11 -16.21
CA ILE A 104 -2.27 15.01 -15.12
C ILE A 104 -1.15 14.36 -14.31
N LEU A 105 -1.32 13.09 -13.90
CA LEU A 105 -0.29 12.34 -13.16
C LEU A 105 1.02 12.23 -13.93
N ARG A 106 0.96 12.01 -15.24
CA ARG A 106 2.17 11.95 -16.08
C ARG A 106 2.90 13.29 -16.08
N GLU A 107 2.19 14.40 -16.26
CA GLU A 107 2.79 15.73 -16.23
C GLU A 107 3.41 16.06 -14.87
N GLU A 108 2.73 15.70 -13.77
CA GLU A 108 3.25 15.85 -12.41
C GLU A 108 4.54 15.06 -12.20
N HIS A 109 4.58 13.81 -12.64
CA HIS A 109 5.76 12.96 -12.54
C HIS A 109 6.94 13.53 -13.32
N GLU A 110 6.71 13.96 -14.56
CA GLU A 110 7.75 14.60 -15.38
C GLU A 110 8.27 15.90 -14.74
N ARG A 111 7.41 16.71 -14.11
CA ARG A 111 7.83 17.91 -13.37
C ARG A 111 8.72 17.55 -12.19
N GLN A 112 8.38 16.51 -11.42
CA GLN A 112 9.18 16.08 -10.27
C GLN A 112 10.55 15.52 -10.68
N LEU A 113 10.61 14.72 -11.75
CA LEU A 113 11.88 14.21 -12.29
C LEU A 113 12.82 15.33 -12.75
N ARG A 114 12.27 16.40 -13.32
CA ARG A 114 13.04 17.60 -13.71
C ARG A 114 13.62 18.34 -12.49
N TRP A 115 12.98 18.25 -11.32
CA TRP A 115 13.41 18.92 -10.10
C TRP A 115 14.36 18.07 -9.24
N GLY A 116 14.21 16.74 -9.25
CA GLY A 116 15.03 15.79 -8.47
C GLY A 116 16.36 15.39 -9.12
N GLY A 117 16.75 16.04 -10.23
CA GLY A 117 17.97 15.75 -10.98
C GLY A 117 19.18 16.66 -10.65
N SER A 118 19.19 17.34 -9.50
CA SER A 118 20.31 18.16 -9.01
C SER A 118 20.99 17.54 -7.80
#